data_AF-A0A0C3E3P9-F1
#
_entry.id   AF-A0A0C3E3P9-F1
#
_cell.length_a   1.000
_cell.length_b   1.000
_cell.length_c   1.000
_cell.angle_alpha   90.00
_cell.angle_beta   90.00
_cell.angle_gamma   90.00
#
_symmetry.space_group_name_H-M   'P 1'
#
loop_
_entity.id
_entity.type
_entity.pdbx_description
1 polymer ?
#
loop_
_entity_poly.entity_id
_entity_poly.type
_entity_poly.pdbx_seq_one_letter_code
_entity_poly.pdbx_strand_id
1 'polypeptide(L)'
;DACEIIHPGKNHDGWWTNNKFVEQVKHAIQIFKHIYSDAVAKFVFDQSSAHGAFVKNTLNTKEMNIRPGGKQRKMHNICIPMDNPNPALHGMQQAMVFPTDLPTGHPDFEFQGQPKGIYHVLEECSLLSVLQEANGGKVVGECQTCKLSCEAQEQMLHEAQMLANQQDFMNEKPLIQIIIEGAGHKCWFLPKFHCELNPIEMYWGWMKARECCSKQMFQLLIK
;
A
#
# COMPACT_ATOMS: atom_id res chain seq x y z
N ASP A 1 -19.35 19.77 13.14
CA ASP A 1 -18.10 19.98 12.39
C ASP A 1 -17.24 18.73 12.54
N ALA A 2 -16.45 18.37 11.54
CA ALA A 2 -15.50 17.24 11.56
C ALA A 2 -14.07 17.68 11.89
N CYS A 3 -13.83 18.98 12.11
CA CYS A 3 -12.55 19.51 12.54
C CYS A 3 -12.14 18.92 13.91
N GLU A 4 -10.93 18.38 13.99
CA GLU A 4 -10.30 17.95 15.24
C GLU A 4 -9.08 18.82 15.54
N ILE A 5 -9.02 19.37 16.74
CA ILE A 5 -7.86 20.12 17.24
C ILE A 5 -7.06 19.19 18.13
N ILE A 6 -5.76 19.07 17.85
CA ILE A 6 -4.83 18.27 18.67
C ILE A 6 -3.72 19.15 19.22
N HIS A 7 -3.28 18.88 20.45
CA HIS A 7 -2.06 19.42 21.03
C HIS A 7 -0.99 18.33 20.97
N PRO A 8 -0.04 18.41 20.02
CA PRO A 8 0.91 17.32 19.81
C PRO A 8 1.94 17.24 20.94
N GLY A 9 2.25 16.01 21.37
CA GLY A 9 3.36 15.74 22.27
C GLY A 9 3.14 14.54 23.18
N LYS A 10 4.23 13.99 23.74
CA LYS A 10 4.21 12.81 24.62
C LYS A 10 3.37 13.01 25.88
N ASN A 11 3.25 14.26 26.35
CA ASN A 11 2.48 14.64 27.54
C ASN A 11 1.19 15.40 27.21
N HIS A 12 0.74 15.34 25.95
CA HIS A 12 -0.48 15.99 25.47
C HIS A 12 -1.37 14.95 24.76
N ASP A 13 -2.02 15.32 23.67
CA ASP A 13 -3.00 14.48 22.97
C ASP A 13 -2.35 13.37 22.12
N GLY A 14 -1.03 13.19 22.22
CA GLY A 14 -0.24 12.31 21.38
C GLY A 14 0.00 12.89 19.99
N TRP A 15 0.40 12.03 19.05
CA TRP A 15 0.67 12.44 17.67
C TRP A 15 -0.55 12.23 16.76
N TRP A 16 -0.58 12.94 15.62
CA TRP A 16 -1.51 12.63 14.55
C TRP A 16 -1.13 11.28 13.92
N THR A 17 -2.05 10.33 13.91
CA THR A 17 -1.81 8.97 13.41
C THR A 17 -2.82 8.64 12.32
N ASN A 18 -2.50 7.64 11.48
CA ASN A 18 -3.45 7.16 10.47
C ASN A 18 -4.78 6.72 11.09
N ASN A 19 -4.77 6.11 12.29
CA ASN A 19 -5.99 5.75 13.00
C ASN A 19 -6.86 6.98 13.32
N LYS A 20 -6.27 8.06 13.86
CA LYS A 20 -7.01 9.31 14.13
C LYS A 20 -7.57 9.91 12.84
N PHE A 21 -6.78 9.94 11.79
CA PHE A 21 -7.22 10.40 10.47
C PHE A 21 -8.41 9.58 9.93
N VAL A 22 -8.35 8.25 10.04
CA VAL A 22 -9.45 7.36 9.61
C VAL A 22 -10.73 7.64 10.41
N GLU A 23 -10.63 7.82 11.73
CA GLU A 23 -11.79 8.16 12.57
C GLU A 23 -12.38 9.53 12.20
N GLN A 24 -11.54 10.53 11.92
CA GLN A 24 -12.00 11.83 11.45
C GLN A 24 -12.79 11.72 10.13
N VAL A 25 -12.30 10.94 9.17
CA VAL A 25 -13.00 10.74 7.89
C VAL A 25 -14.33 10.01 8.08
N LYS A 26 -14.38 9.00 8.95
CA LYS A 26 -15.65 8.33 9.30
C LYS A 26 -16.64 9.33 9.89
N HIS A 27 -16.19 10.19 10.81
CA HIS A 27 -17.03 11.22 11.41
C HIS A 27 -17.52 12.23 10.35
N ALA A 28 -16.65 12.66 9.43
CA ALA A 28 -17.02 13.54 8.32
C ALA A 28 -18.10 12.91 7.41
N ILE A 29 -18.00 11.61 7.11
CA ILE A 29 -19.03 10.87 6.36
C ILE A 29 -20.37 10.90 7.10
N GLN A 30 -20.39 10.67 8.42
CA GLN A 30 -21.64 10.69 9.21
C GLN A 30 -22.31 12.07 9.18
N ILE A 31 -21.52 13.14 9.35
CA ILE A 31 -22.01 14.51 9.26
C ILE A 31 -22.57 14.78 7.86
N PHE A 32 -21.85 14.37 6.81
CA PHE A 32 -22.29 14.56 5.42
C PHE A 32 -23.64 13.88 5.16
N LYS A 33 -23.79 12.61 5.59
CA LYS A 33 -25.05 11.86 5.44
C LYS A 33 -26.22 12.51 6.16
N HIS A 34 -25.98 13.12 7.31
CA HIS A 34 -27.02 13.82 8.06
C HIS A 34 -27.50 15.09 7.35
N ILE A 35 -26.58 15.84 6.75
CA ILE A 35 -26.89 17.13 6.08
C ILE A 35 -27.39 16.91 4.65
N TYR A 36 -26.89 15.88 3.96
CA TYR A 36 -27.12 15.62 2.54
C TYR A 36 -27.48 14.14 2.31
N SER A 37 -28.66 13.72 2.76
CA SER A 37 -29.10 12.31 2.78
C SER A 37 -29.01 11.58 1.43
N ASP A 38 -29.27 12.30 0.32
CA ASP A 38 -29.33 11.71 -1.03
C ASP A 38 -28.13 12.08 -1.92
N ALA A 39 -27.13 12.78 -1.36
CA ALA A 39 -25.97 13.21 -2.11
C ALA A 39 -24.81 12.21 -1.99
N VAL A 40 -23.93 12.23 -3.00
CA VAL A 40 -22.69 11.48 -3.02
C VAL A 40 -21.53 12.43 -2.83
N ALA A 41 -20.88 12.37 -1.66
CA ALA A 41 -19.65 13.10 -1.40
C ALA A 41 -18.50 12.61 -2.31
N LYS A 42 -17.68 13.56 -2.74
CA LYS A 42 -16.39 13.31 -3.40
C LYS A 42 -15.28 13.75 -2.46
N PHE A 43 -14.57 12.80 -1.88
CA PHE A 43 -13.40 13.04 -1.06
C PHE A 43 -12.16 13.09 -1.97
N VAL A 44 -11.37 14.15 -1.83
CA VAL A 44 -10.14 14.36 -2.60
C VAL A 44 -8.97 14.46 -1.61
N PHE A 45 -7.97 13.61 -1.80
CA PHE A 45 -6.77 13.57 -0.96
C PHE A 45 -5.52 13.86 -1.79
N ASP A 46 -4.54 14.48 -1.14
CA ASP A 46 -3.17 14.42 -1.65
C ASP A 46 -2.57 13.02 -1.48
N GLN A 47 -1.40 12.78 -2.06
CA GLN A 47 -0.67 11.52 -1.96
C GLN A 47 0.24 11.46 -0.73
N SER A 48 -0.15 12.08 0.39
CA SER A 48 0.61 11.96 1.64
C SER A 48 0.62 10.51 2.14
N SER A 49 1.69 10.14 2.84
CA SER A 49 1.89 8.78 3.35
C SER A 49 0.78 8.32 4.30
N ALA A 50 0.09 9.25 4.97
CA ALA A 50 -1.03 8.95 5.84
C ALA A 50 -2.29 8.53 5.06
N HIS A 51 -2.55 9.12 3.88
CA HIS A 51 -3.72 8.79 3.07
C HIS A 51 -3.53 7.51 2.25
N GLY A 52 -2.29 7.20 1.88
CA GLY A 52 -1.91 5.96 1.17
C GLY A 52 -1.71 4.74 2.06
N ALA A 53 -2.13 4.77 3.33
CA ALA A 53 -2.00 3.62 4.22
C ALA A 53 -2.97 2.49 3.82
N PHE A 54 -2.42 1.30 3.61
CA PHE A 54 -3.19 0.11 3.27
C PHE A 54 -3.68 -0.65 4.52
N VAL A 55 -4.64 -1.55 4.32
CA VAL A 55 -5.07 -2.49 5.36
C VAL A 55 -3.88 -3.39 5.74
N LYS A 56 -3.83 -3.87 6.98
CA LYS A 56 -2.66 -4.63 7.48
C LYS A 56 -2.34 -5.89 6.67
N ASN A 57 -3.33 -6.49 6.03
CA ASN A 57 -3.22 -7.70 5.21
C ASN A 57 -3.20 -7.42 3.70
N THR A 58 -3.21 -6.16 3.27
CA THR A 58 -3.14 -5.77 1.86
C THR A 58 -1.80 -6.14 1.24
N LEU A 59 -1.80 -6.49 -0.05
CA LEU A 59 -0.58 -6.73 -0.80
C LEU A 59 0.31 -5.49 -0.87
N ASN A 60 1.57 -5.63 -0.50
CA ASN A 60 2.54 -4.54 -0.57
C ASN A 60 3.97 -5.09 -0.64
N THR A 61 4.56 -5.10 -1.83
CA THR A 61 5.91 -5.65 -2.03
C THR A 61 6.99 -4.96 -1.20
N LYS A 62 6.79 -3.70 -0.81
CA LYS A 62 7.73 -2.97 0.06
C LYS A 62 7.79 -3.52 1.49
N GLU A 63 6.76 -4.28 1.88
CA GLU A 63 6.67 -4.94 3.19
C GLU A 63 6.80 -6.47 3.06
N MET A 64 7.27 -6.95 1.91
CA MET A 64 7.62 -8.36 1.68
C MET A 64 9.14 -8.55 1.77
N ASN A 65 9.54 -9.69 2.31
CA ASN A 65 10.90 -10.21 2.22
C ASN A 65 11.07 -10.93 0.88
N ILE A 66 12.30 -11.05 0.41
CA ILE A 66 12.61 -11.81 -0.81
C ILE A 66 12.43 -13.30 -0.57
N ARG A 67 12.91 -13.76 0.57
CA ARG A 67 12.78 -15.14 1.05
C ARG A 67 11.65 -15.26 2.07
N PRO A 68 11.06 -16.45 2.23
CA PRO A 68 10.07 -16.75 3.26
C PRO A 68 10.45 -16.30 4.69
N GLY A 69 9.42 -16.04 5.49
CA GLY A 69 9.55 -15.86 6.93
C GLY A 69 10.05 -14.48 7.35
N GLY A 70 10.67 -14.42 8.54
CA GLY A 70 11.18 -13.17 9.13
C GLY A 70 10.10 -12.17 9.54
N LYS A 71 10.48 -10.90 9.69
CA LYS A 71 9.54 -9.80 10.01
C LYS A 71 8.84 -9.33 8.74
N GLN A 72 7.85 -10.08 8.28
CA GLN A 72 6.98 -9.72 7.16
C GLN A 72 5.51 -9.79 7.58
N ARG A 73 4.66 -8.91 7.03
CA ARG A 73 3.22 -8.95 7.29
C ARG A 73 2.57 -10.13 6.58
N LYS A 74 1.54 -10.71 7.20
CA LYS A 74 0.69 -11.72 6.58
C LYS A 74 -0.31 -11.03 5.67
N MET A 75 -0.13 -11.19 4.37
CA MET A 75 -1.03 -10.65 3.35
C MET A 75 -2.13 -11.67 3.03
N HIS A 76 -3.27 -11.21 2.50
CA HIS A 76 -4.34 -12.11 2.10
C HIS A 76 -4.03 -12.79 0.77
N ASN A 77 -4.66 -13.94 0.55
CA ASN A 77 -4.60 -14.65 -0.73
C ASN A 77 -5.27 -13.81 -1.83
N ILE A 78 -4.87 -14.07 -3.06
CA ILE A 78 -5.39 -13.41 -4.26
C ILE A 78 -5.74 -14.43 -5.33
N CYS A 79 -6.40 -13.98 -6.38
CA CYS A 79 -6.56 -14.76 -7.61
C CYS A 79 -5.56 -14.23 -8.63
N ILE A 80 -4.83 -15.12 -9.28
CA ILE A 80 -3.83 -14.76 -10.28
C ILE A 80 -4.54 -14.01 -11.43
N PRO A 81 -4.05 -12.82 -11.81
CA PRO A 81 -4.67 -11.99 -12.84
C PRO A 81 -4.81 -12.69 -14.21
N MET A 82 -5.81 -12.28 -14.97
CA MET A 82 -6.09 -12.81 -16.32
C MET A 82 -5.09 -12.36 -17.38
N ASP A 83 -4.27 -11.35 -17.08
CA ASP A 83 -3.16 -10.88 -17.90
C ASP A 83 -1.82 -11.54 -17.52
N ASN A 84 -1.83 -12.53 -16.61
CA ASN A 84 -0.64 -13.31 -16.31
C ASN A 84 -0.12 -14.01 -17.58
N PRO A 85 1.20 -14.05 -17.81
CA PRO A 85 1.80 -14.63 -19.01
C PRO A 85 1.56 -16.14 -19.16
N ASN A 86 1.19 -16.84 -18.09
CA ASN A 86 0.81 -18.25 -18.10
C ASN A 86 -0.73 -18.42 -17.99
N PRO A 87 -1.44 -18.71 -19.11
CA PRO A 87 -2.89 -18.86 -19.11
C PRO A 87 -3.43 -19.98 -18.23
N ALA A 88 -2.63 -21.00 -17.94
CA ALA A 88 -3.05 -22.11 -17.09
C ALA A 88 -3.28 -21.68 -15.63
N LEU A 89 -2.69 -20.57 -15.21
CA LEU A 89 -2.79 -20.04 -13.85
C LEU A 89 -3.91 -19.02 -13.67
N HIS A 90 -4.56 -18.58 -14.75
CA HIS A 90 -5.58 -17.53 -14.72
C HIS A 90 -6.71 -17.85 -13.74
N GLY A 91 -6.96 -16.92 -12.82
CA GLY A 91 -8.01 -17.06 -11.80
C GLY A 91 -7.72 -18.09 -10.71
N MET A 92 -6.58 -18.79 -10.74
CA MET A 92 -6.18 -19.69 -9.67
C MET A 92 -5.85 -18.91 -8.40
N GLN A 93 -6.11 -19.51 -7.24
CA GLN A 93 -5.81 -18.88 -5.96
C GLN A 93 -4.31 -18.93 -5.67
N GLN A 94 -3.71 -17.76 -5.47
CA GLN A 94 -2.35 -17.59 -4.99
C GLN A 94 -2.38 -17.33 -3.47
N ALA A 95 -1.89 -18.32 -2.70
CA ALA A 95 -1.74 -18.16 -1.26
C ALA A 95 -0.51 -17.31 -0.92
N MET A 96 -0.63 -16.36 0.00
CA MET A 96 0.50 -15.49 0.42
C MET A 96 1.21 -15.96 1.70
N VAL A 97 0.69 -17.03 2.30
CA VAL A 97 1.17 -17.64 3.54
C VAL A 97 1.23 -19.14 3.32
N PHE A 98 2.29 -19.79 3.79
CA PHE A 98 2.41 -21.25 3.72
C PHE A 98 1.34 -21.94 4.58
N PRO A 99 0.83 -23.12 4.17
CA PRO A 99 -0.06 -23.93 4.98
C PRO A 99 0.54 -24.24 6.37
N THR A 100 -0.31 -24.43 7.37
CA THR A 100 0.11 -24.74 8.74
C THR A 100 0.34 -26.22 8.99
N ASP A 101 0.06 -27.06 8.00
CA ASP A 101 -0.03 -28.52 8.08
C ASP A 101 0.82 -29.21 7.00
N LEU A 102 1.98 -28.64 6.67
CA LEU A 102 2.89 -29.24 5.69
C LEU A 102 3.49 -30.56 6.24
N PRO A 103 3.60 -31.61 5.41
CA PRO A 103 4.13 -32.90 5.84
C PRO A 103 5.63 -32.84 6.11
N THR A 104 6.10 -33.63 7.09
CA THR A 104 7.53 -33.76 7.40
C THR A 104 8.31 -34.23 6.17
N GLY A 105 9.27 -33.42 5.72
CA GLY A 105 10.04 -33.65 4.49
C GLY A 105 9.63 -32.74 3.33
N HIS A 106 8.58 -31.94 3.46
CA HIS A 106 8.27 -30.88 2.49
C HIS A 106 9.41 -29.83 2.45
N PRO A 107 9.82 -29.32 1.27
CA PRO A 107 10.87 -28.31 1.16
C PRO A 107 10.62 -27.08 2.06
N ASP A 108 9.38 -26.62 2.11
CA ASP A 108 8.97 -25.46 2.92
C ASP A 108 8.46 -25.81 4.33
N PHE A 109 8.75 -27.01 4.85
CA PHE A 109 8.25 -27.44 6.16
C PHE A 109 8.62 -26.47 7.29
N GLU A 110 9.78 -25.82 7.22
CA GLU A 110 10.21 -24.83 8.21
C GLU A 110 9.42 -23.51 8.16
N PHE A 111 8.72 -23.23 7.06
CA PHE A 111 7.98 -22.00 6.84
C PHE A 111 6.48 -22.13 7.10
N GLN A 112 6.01 -23.21 7.72
CA GLN A 112 4.60 -23.43 8.02
C GLN A 112 3.95 -22.22 8.72
N GLY A 113 2.85 -21.73 8.16
CA GLY A 113 2.13 -20.55 8.65
C GLY A 113 2.92 -19.23 8.57
N GLN A 114 4.11 -19.22 7.96
CA GLN A 114 4.90 -18.03 7.71
C GLN A 114 4.51 -17.39 6.37
N PRO A 115 4.71 -16.07 6.21
CA PRO A 115 4.48 -15.41 4.93
C PRO A 115 5.49 -15.86 3.86
N LYS A 116 5.03 -15.97 2.62
CA LYS A 116 5.87 -16.26 1.45
C LYS A 116 6.69 -15.03 1.07
N GLY A 117 7.91 -15.27 0.60
CA GLY A 117 8.75 -14.22 0.04
C GLY A 117 8.39 -13.90 -1.41
N ILE A 118 8.90 -12.77 -1.91
CA ILE A 118 8.69 -12.33 -3.30
C ILE A 118 9.11 -13.42 -4.30
N TYR A 119 10.27 -14.05 -4.09
CA TYR A 119 10.78 -15.08 -5.01
C TYR A 119 9.81 -16.27 -5.14
N HIS A 120 9.27 -16.73 -4.02
CA HIS A 120 8.36 -17.88 -3.97
C HIS A 120 7.04 -17.56 -4.68
N VAL A 121 6.51 -16.35 -4.50
CA VAL A 121 5.29 -15.89 -5.21
C VAL A 121 5.54 -15.75 -6.71
N LEU A 122 6.70 -15.22 -7.11
CA LEU A 122 7.06 -15.10 -8.54
C LEU A 122 7.23 -16.47 -9.22
N GLU A 123 7.79 -17.44 -8.52
CA GLU A 123 7.92 -18.81 -9.01
C GLU A 123 6.53 -19.46 -9.20
N GLU A 124 5.68 -19.40 -8.17
CA GLU A 124 4.31 -19.95 -8.23
C GLU A 124 3.45 -19.29 -9.32
N CYS A 125 3.63 -17.98 -9.53
CA CYS A 125 2.94 -17.22 -10.59
C CYS A 125 3.58 -17.38 -11.98
N SER A 126 4.61 -18.22 -12.16
CA SER A 126 5.36 -18.39 -13.42
C SER A 126 5.95 -17.08 -13.98
N LEU A 127 6.31 -16.14 -13.10
CA LEU A 127 6.87 -14.83 -13.47
C LEU A 127 8.40 -14.82 -13.42
N LEU A 128 9.02 -15.80 -12.78
CA LEU A 128 10.48 -15.84 -12.62
C LEU A 128 11.23 -15.97 -13.96
N SER A 129 10.72 -16.77 -14.90
CA SER A 129 11.30 -16.89 -16.24
C SER A 129 11.21 -15.58 -17.03
N VAL A 130 10.07 -14.89 -16.94
CA VAL A 130 9.85 -13.58 -17.57
C VAL A 130 10.85 -12.55 -17.05
N LEU A 131 11.14 -12.61 -15.75
CA LEU A 131 12.18 -11.77 -15.14
C LEU A 131 13.58 -12.06 -15.67
N GLN A 132 13.91 -13.35 -15.81
CA GLN A 132 15.22 -13.77 -16.33
C GLN A 132 15.40 -13.37 -17.80
N GLU A 133 14.34 -13.50 -18.61
CA GLU A 133 14.33 -13.07 -20.02
C GLU A 133 14.48 -11.55 -20.14
N ALA A 134 13.73 -10.78 -19.34
CA ALA A 134 13.86 -9.31 -19.29
C ALA A 134 15.28 -8.85 -18.90
N ASN A 135 16.01 -9.68 -18.15
CA ASN A 135 17.40 -9.44 -17.74
C ASN A 135 18.45 -10.04 -18.69
N GLY A 136 18.06 -10.39 -19.92
CA GLY A 136 18.99 -10.89 -20.94
C GLY A 136 19.54 -12.28 -20.64
N GLY A 137 18.74 -13.14 -19.99
CA GLY A 137 19.08 -14.54 -19.73
C GLY A 137 20.08 -14.75 -18.59
N LYS A 138 20.47 -13.70 -17.88
CA LYS A 138 21.28 -13.83 -16.67
C LYS A 138 20.37 -14.26 -15.52
N VAL A 139 20.66 -15.42 -14.94
CA VAL A 139 20.21 -15.74 -13.59
C VAL A 139 20.84 -14.69 -12.69
N VAL A 140 20.01 -13.88 -12.05
CA VAL A 140 20.50 -12.81 -11.19
C VAL A 140 21.16 -13.43 -9.95
N GLY A 141 22.49 -13.30 -9.87
CA GLY A 141 23.30 -13.49 -8.66
C GLY A 141 23.92 -14.88 -8.42
N GLU A 142 25.23 -15.00 -8.68
CA GLU A 142 26.15 -15.79 -7.83
C GLU A 142 27.38 -14.94 -7.49
N CYS A 143 27.28 -14.05 -6.49
CA CYS A 143 28.45 -13.45 -5.83
C CYS A 143 28.71 -14.21 -4.53
N GLN A 144 29.83 -14.92 -4.45
CA GLN A 144 30.20 -15.71 -3.27
C GLN A 144 30.73 -14.87 -2.09
N THR A 145 30.85 -13.53 -2.22
CA THR A 145 31.70 -12.75 -1.31
C THR A 145 31.13 -11.43 -0.77
N CYS A 146 29.94 -10.98 -1.20
CA CYS A 146 29.57 -9.59 -0.94
C CYS A 146 28.28 -9.43 -0.08
N LYS A 147 28.45 -8.98 1.18
CA LYS A 147 27.37 -8.59 2.11
C LYS A 147 26.67 -7.32 1.58
N LEU A 148 25.60 -7.48 0.80
CA LEU A 148 24.79 -6.43 0.15
C LEU A 148 25.57 -5.59 -0.88
N SER A 149 25.90 -6.19 -2.03
CA SER A 149 26.31 -5.42 -3.21
C SER A 149 25.13 -4.64 -3.79
N CYS A 150 25.44 -3.58 -4.54
CA CYS A 150 24.48 -2.79 -5.34
C CYS A 150 23.59 -3.70 -6.19
N GLU A 151 24.17 -4.75 -6.77
CA GLU A 151 23.49 -5.73 -7.62
C GLU A 151 22.45 -6.57 -6.85
N ALA A 152 22.75 -6.99 -5.62
CA ALA A 152 21.78 -7.70 -4.78
C ALA A 152 20.62 -6.78 -4.38
N GLN A 153 20.88 -5.50 -4.09
CA GLN A 153 19.82 -4.53 -3.80
C GLN A 153 18.99 -4.16 -5.04
N GLU A 154 19.63 -4.07 -6.20
CA GLU A 154 18.96 -3.90 -7.51
C GLU A 154 18.07 -5.09 -7.83
N GLN A 155 18.54 -6.32 -7.57
CA GLN A 155 17.72 -7.53 -7.67
C GLN A 155 16.48 -7.45 -6.80
N MET A 156 16.65 -7.11 -5.51
CA MET A 156 15.53 -6.99 -4.57
C MET A 156 14.50 -5.97 -5.06
N LEU A 157 14.97 -4.82 -5.54
CA LEU A 157 14.10 -3.76 -6.05
C LEU A 157 13.37 -4.21 -7.32
N HIS A 158 14.06 -4.88 -8.24
CA HIS A 158 13.49 -5.34 -9.50
C HIS A 158 12.42 -6.43 -9.30
N GLU A 159 12.71 -7.44 -8.49
CA GLU A 159 11.73 -8.49 -8.13
C GLU A 159 10.50 -7.89 -7.44
N ALA A 160 10.72 -6.97 -6.48
CA ALA A 160 9.64 -6.26 -5.80
C ALA A 160 8.84 -5.35 -6.75
N GLN A 161 9.47 -4.72 -7.74
CA GLN A 161 8.81 -3.88 -8.74
C GLN A 161 7.93 -4.72 -9.67
N MET A 162 8.43 -5.86 -10.11
CA MET A 162 7.70 -6.72 -11.04
C MET A 162 6.48 -7.35 -10.40
N LEU A 163 6.59 -7.75 -9.14
CA LEU A 163 5.42 -8.16 -8.37
C LEU A 163 4.48 -6.97 -8.08
N ALA A 164 5.01 -5.77 -7.79
CA ALA A 164 4.19 -4.56 -7.57
C ALA A 164 3.42 -4.12 -8.81
N ASN A 165 3.94 -4.41 -10.00
CA ASN A 165 3.30 -4.11 -11.28
C ASN A 165 2.27 -5.17 -11.70
N GLN A 166 2.10 -6.25 -10.93
CA GLN A 166 0.99 -7.17 -11.17
C GLN A 166 -0.33 -6.49 -10.81
N GLN A 167 -1.37 -6.82 -11.58
CA GLN A 167 -2.66 -6.13 -11.54
C GLN A 167 -3.35 -6.28 -10.18
N ASP A 168 -3.20 -7.42 -9.51
CA ASP A 168 -3.65 -7.67 -8.14
C ASP A 168 -2.97 -6.74 -7.11
N PHE A 169 -1.65 -6.53 -7.20
CA PHE A 169 -0.94 -5.58 -6.35
C PHE A 169 -1.32 -4.12 -6.65
N MET A 170 -1.48 -3.76 -7.93
CA MET A 170 -1.84 -2.39 -8.33
C MET A 170 -3.28 -2.01 -7.98
N ASN A 171 -4.19 -2.99 -7.95
CA ASN A 171 -5.61 -2.75 -7.67
C ASN A 171 -5.94 -2.68 -6.17
N GLU A 172 -4.96 -2.92 -5.30
CA GLU A 172 -5.15 -2.75 -3.88
C GLU A 172 -5.54 -1.32 -3.54
N LYS A 173 -6.63 -1.19 -2.79
CA LYS A 173 -7.14 0.12 -2.40
C LYS A 173 -6.59 0.52 -1.04
N PRO A 174 -6.13 1.77 -0.86
CA PRO A 174 -5.79 2.27 0.45
C PRO A 174 -7.02 2.21 1.38
N LEU A 175 -6.78 2.07 2.68
CA LEU A 175 -7.83 1.86 3.69
C LEU A 175 -8.92 2.93 3.61
N ILE A 176 -8.53 4.19 3.40
CA ILE A 176 -9.48 5.30 3.36
C ILE A 176 -10.42 5.22 2.15
N GLN A 177 -9.91 4.75 1.01
CA GLN A 177 -10.73 4.54 -0.20
C GLN A 177 -11.77 3.45 0.05
N ILE A 178 -11.38 2.33 0.68
CA ILE A 178 -12.30 1.26 1.05
C ILE A 178 -13.42 1.78 1.95
N ILE A 179 -13.08 2.58 2.97
CA ILE A 179 -14.05 3.14 3.92
C ILE A 179 -15.03 4.09 3.23
N ILE A 180 -14.52 5.01 2.39
CA ILE A 180 -15.34 6.01 1.71
C ILE A 180 -16.24 5.36 0.66
N GLU A 181 -15.70 4.47 -0.17
CA GLU A 181 -16.47 3.78 -1.20
C GLU A 181 -17.50 2.82 -0.59
N GLY A 182 -17.13 2.10 0.48
CA GLY A 182 -18.06 1.26 1.24
C GLY A 182 -19.20 2.03 1.89
N ALA A 183 -19.00 3.33 2.16
CA ALA A 183 -20.05 4.21 2.64
C ALA A 183 -20.96 4.78 1.53
N GLY A 184 -20.70 4.46 0.26
CA GLY A 184 -21.45 4.95 -0.90
C GLY A 184 -20.91 6.25 -1.51
N HIS A 185 -19.71 6.69 -1.11
CA HIS A 185 -19.09 7.93 -1.56
C HIS A 185 -17.94 7.67 -2.55
N LYS A 186 -17.33 8.72 -3.11
CA LYS A 186 -16.20 8.61 -4.03
C LYS A 186 -14.92 9.12 -3.39
N CYS A 187 -13.81 8.41 -3.59
CA CYS A 187 -12.48 8.76 -3.10
C CYS A 187 -11.51 8.95 -4.26
N TRP A 188 -10.81 10.09 -4.30
CA TRP A 188 -9.91 10.48 -5.38
C TRP A 188 -8.57 10.87 -4.78
N PHE A 189 -7.49 10.40 -5.39
CA PHE A 189 -6.12 10.80 -5.03
C PHE A 189 -5.56 11.68 -6.13
N LEU A 190 -5.02 12.83 -5.76
CA LEU A 190 -4.38 13.74 -6.69
C LEU A 190 -3.04 13.16 -7.21
N PRO A 191 -2.59 13.56 -8.41
CA PRO A 191 -1.31 13.09 -8.94
C PRO A 191 -0.16 13.44 -8.00
N LYS A 192 0.73 12.47 -7.77
CA LYS A 192 1.92 12.67 -6.96
C LYS A 192 2.92 13.54 -7.71
N PHE A 193 3.57 14.49 -7.01
CA PHE A 193 4.60 15.38 -7.57
C PHE A 193 4.15 16.38 -8.64
N HIS A 194 2.85 16.65 -8.72
CA HIS A 194 2.28 17.70 -9.58
C HIS A 194 1.58 18.75 -8.72
N CYS A 195 2.35 19.59 -8.01
CA CYS A 195 1.80 20.58 -7.09
C CYS A 195 0.95 21.64 -7.82
N GLU A 196 1.23 21.87 -9.10
CA GLU A 196 0.45 22.72 -10.02
C GLU A 196 -0.97 22.19 -10.28
N LEU A 197 -1.18 20.88 -10.11
CA LEU A 197 -2.48 20.23 -10.25
C LEU A 197 -3.15 19.95 -8.90
N ASN A 198 -2.51 20.33 -7.79
CA ASN A 198 -2.99 20.09 -6.44
C ASN A 198 -3.54 21.38 -5.82
N PRO A 199 -4.87 21.64 -5.89
CA PRO A 199 -5.45 22.86 -5.33
C PRO A 199 -5.29 22.95 -3.80
N ILE A 200 -5.11 21.81 -3.13
CA ILE A 200 -4.83 21.78 -1.69
C ILE A 200 -3.46 22.44 -1.44
N GLU A 201 -2.41 22.09 -2.18
CA GLU A 201 -1.08 22.69 -2.06
C GLU A 201 -1.08 24.19 -2.37
N MET A 202 -1.84 24.62 -3.39
CA MET A 202 -2.01 26.04 -3.68
C MET A 202 -2.63 26.79 -2.49
N TYR A 203 -3.66 26.21 -1.88
CA TYR A 203 -4.28 26.78 -0.68
C TYR A 203 -3.31 26.81 0.50
N TRP A 204 -2.54 25.75 0.74
CA TRP A 204 -1.49 25.74 1.78
C TRP A 204 -0.43 26.81 1.53
N GLY A 205 0.03 26.98 0.29
CA GLY A 205 0.99 28.02 -0.08
C GLY A 205 0.45 29.42 0.22
N TRP A 206 -0.80 29.68 -0.15
CA TRP A 206 -1.48 30.94 0.13
C TRP A 206 -1.69 31.19 1.63
N MET A 207 -2.12 30.18 2.38
CA MET A 207 -2.28 30.25 3.84
C MET A 207 -0.95 30.55 4.52
N LYS A 208 0.13 29.82 4.18
CA LYS A 208 1.47 30.06 4.75
C LYS A 208 1.99 31.47 4.43
N ALA A 209 1.73 31.97 3.23
CA ALA A 209 2.11 33.34 2.86
C ALA A 209 1.37 34.41 3.69
N ARG A 210 0.12 34.13 4.12
CA ARG A 210 -0.68 35.02 4.97
C ARG A 210 -0.44 34.84 6.47
N GLU A 211 -0.16 33.62 6.91
CA GLU A 211 0.07 33.25 8.32
C GLU A 211 1.53 33.41 8.77
N CYS A 212 2.38 34.07 7.97
CA CYS A 212 3.70 34.54 8.45
C CYS A 212 3.61 35.45 9.71
N CYS A 213 2.42 35.82 10.16
CA CYS A 213 2.15 36.52 11.43
C CYS A 213 1.41 35.70 12.53
N SER A 214 0.96 34.47 12.30
CA SER A 214 0.27 33.68 13.35
C SER A 214 0.56 32.18 13.23
N LYS A 215 0.91 31.52 14.34
CA LYS A 215 1.32 30.11 14.37
C LYS A 215 0.12 29.18 14.56
N GLN A 216 -0.74 28.97 13.56
CA GLN A 216 -1.75 27.90 13.62
C GLN A 216 -1.77 27.05 12.33
N MET A 217 -1.74 25.73 12.51
CA MET A 217 -1.73 24.76 11.41
C MET A 217 -3.16 24.20 11.26
N PHE A 218 -3.86 24.61 10.21
CA PHE A 218 -5.20 24.12 9.87
C PHE A 218 -5.13 23.15 8.70
N GLN A 219 -5.78 21.98 8.83
CA GLN A 219 -5.99 21.04 7.72
C GLN A 219 -7.42 21.25 7.20
N LEU A 220 -7.55 21.78 5.97
CA LEU A 220 -8.82 22.18 5.40
C LEU A 220 -9.51 21.00 4.70
N LEU A 221 -10.71 20.63 5.14
CA LEU A 221 -11.68 19.90 4.32
C LEU A 221 -12.39 20.93 3.45
N ILE A 222 -12.16 20.87 2.13
CA ILE A 222 -12.85 21.72 1.15
C ILE A 222 -14.36 21.45 1.28
N LYS A 223 -15.12 22.49 1.68
CA LYS A 223 -16.58 22.51 1.66
C LYS A 223 -17.10 22.75 0.24
#